data_AF-A0A820SC39-F1
#
_entry.id   AF-A0A820SC39-F1
#
_cell.length_a   1.000
_cell.length_b   1.000
_cell.length_c   1.000
_cell.angle_alpha   90.00
_cell.angle_beta   90.00
_cell.angle_gamma   90.00
#
_symmetry.space_group_name_H-M   'P 1'
#
loop_
_entity.id
_entity.type
_entity.pdbx_description
1 polymer ?
#
loop_
_entity_poly.entity_id
_entity_poly.type
_entity_poly.pdbx_seq_one_letter_code
_entity_poly.pdbx_strand_id
1 'polypeptide(L)'
;NGQQKMRKVGMTWAKLSHHISFGIDMVGCDSWVKCNPYNGDTDCNTELPVICTKIDQSSRPPYVGIGIGHAMPPDYYQGWNQGHITTTMPIRASDFDTLARVDAFCAKSFGEGWRTAEVHDGKFIYGMNTAAYAGDSWTSATSQIRSGGWRFYSYGNTRFWAHINDQPSTCWRT
;
A
#
# COMPACT_ATOMS: atom_id res chain seq x y z
N ASN A 1 5.84 -36.05 20.23
CA ASN A 1 5.65 -34.62 20.54
C ASN A 1 6.04 -33.77 19.33
N GLY A 2 5.13 -33.63 18.36
CA GLY A 2 5.34 -32.78 17.19
C GLY A 2 4.32 -31.66 17.20
N GLN A 3 4.65 -30.51 17.77
CA GLN A 3 3.86 -29.31 17.52
C GLN A 3 4.13 -28.90 16.06
N GLN A 4 3.13 -29.12 15.20
CA GLN A 4 3.08 -28.44 13.91
C GLN A 4 3.18 -26.94 14.19
N LYS A 5 4.33 -26.34 13.88
CA LYS A 5 4.50 -24.88 13.93
C LYS A 5 3.45 -24.31 12.97
N MET A 6 2.44 -23.62 13.50
CA MET A 6 1.41 -23.01 12.65
C MET A 6 2.09 -22.16 11.58
N ARG A 7 1.69 -22.38 10.33
CA ARG A 7 2.23 -21.66 9.16
C ARG A 7 1.99 -20.17 9.37
N LYS A 8 3.07 -19.38 9.51
CA LYS A 8 2.94 -17.92 9.59
C LYS A 8 2.56 -17.42 8.20
N VAL A 9 1.47 -16.67 8.13
CA VAL A 9 0.99 -16.03 6.91
C VAL A 9 1.04 -14.51 7.07
N GLY A 10 1.22 -13.81 5.96
CA GLY A 10 1.17 -12.37 5.87
C GLY A 10 0.23 -11.91 4.77
N MET A 11 -0.16 -10.65 4.83
CA MET A 11 -1.00 -10.00 3.86
C MET A 11 -0.18 -9.65 2.61
N THR A 12 -0.77 -9.89 1.45
CA THR A 12 -0.24 -9.39 0.17
C THR A 12 -1.23 -8.45 -0.49
N TRP A 13 -0.72 -7.54 -1.30
CA TRP A 13 -1.50 -6.66 -2.15
C TRP A 13 -1.16 -6.91 -3.60
N ALA A 14 -1.96 -6.40 -4.53
CA ALA A 14 -1.61 -6.35 -5.93
C ALA A 14 -1.95 -5.01 -6.58
N LYS A 15 -1.40 -4.82 -7.78
CA LYS A 15 -1.84 -3.78 -8.71
C LYS A 15 -3.24 -4.14 -9.21
N LEU A 16 -4.20 -3.28 -8.89
CA LEU A 16 -5.60 -3.40 -9.26
C LEU A 16 -5.88 -2.73 -10.62
N SER A 17 -5.24 -1.60 -10.90
CA SER A 17 -5.40 -0.88 -12.17
C SER A 17 -4.19 0.01 -12.48
N HIS A 18 -4.06 0.42 -13.75
CA HIS A 18 -3.08 1.40 -14.23
C HIS A 18 -3.82 2.53 -14.94
N HIS A 19 -3.53 3.78 -14.57
CA HIS A 19 -4.06 4.96 -15.20
C HIS A 19 -3.05 5.54 -16.20
N ILE A 20 -3.14 5.10 -17.46
CA ILE A 20 -2.13 5.38 -18.49
C ILE A 20 -1.84 6.89 -18.69
N SER A 21 -2.86 7.75 -18.62
CA SER A 21 -2.69 9.19 -18.84
C SER A 21 -1.94 9.91 -17.73
N PHE A 22 -1.89 9.32 -16.53
CA PHE A 22 -1.24 9.92 -15.36
C PHE A 22 -0.05 9.09 -14.88
N GLY A 23 0.19 7.91 -15.45
CA GLY A 23 1.28 7.02 -15.05
C GLY A 23 1.13 6.43 -13.64
N ILE A 24 -0.04 6.54 -13.00
CA ILE A 24 -0.28 6.04 -11.65
C ILE A 24 -0.97 4.67 -11.67
N ASP A 25 -0.87 3.97 -10.56
CA ASP A 25 -1.38 2.63 -10.35
C ASP A 25 -2.16 2.56 -9.05
N MET A 26 -3.30 1.88 -9.09
CA MET A 26 -4.02 1.54 -7.86
C MET A 26 -3.45 0.24 -7.32
N VAL A 27 -2.99 0.25 -6.08
CA VAL A 27 -2.48 -0.93 -5.38
C VAL A 27 -3.32 -1.23 -4.15
N GLY A 28 -3.56 -2.49 -3.87
CA GLY A 28 -4.33 -2.93 -2.70
C GLY A 28 -4.97 -4.28 -2.92
N CYS A 29 -6.17 -4.42 -2.36
CA CYS A 29 -7.01 -5.59 -2.55
C CYS A 29 -8.40 -5.21 -3.02
N ASP A 30 -9.07 -6.16 -3.64
CA ASP A 30 -10.49 -6.07 -3.96
C ASP A 30 -11.12 -7.47 -3.97
N SER A 31 -12.34 -7.60 -4.51
CA SER A 31 -13.04 -8.89 -4.60
C SER A 31 -12.34 -9.92 -5.51
N TRP A 32 -11.44 -9.48 -6.40
CA TRP A 32 -10.72 -10.31 -7.37
C TRP A 32 -9.30 -10.62 -6.91
N VAL A 33 -8.63 -9.66 -6.28
CA VAL A 33 -7.33 -9.81 -5.61
C VAL A 33 -7.58 -10.18 -4.16
N LYS A 34 -7.66 -11.49 -3.91
CA LYS A 34 -7.79 -12.02 -2.55
C LYS A 34 -6.57 -11.66 -1.72
N CYS A 35 -6.80 -10.81 -0.72
CA CYS A 35 -5.90 -10.65 0.40
C CYS A 35 -6.65 -10.77 1.71
N ASN A 36 -5.92 -10.97 2.80
CA ASN A 36 -6.51 -11.00 4.13
C ASN A 36 -5.74 -10.07 5.07
N PRO A 37 -6.26 -8.87 5.33
CA PRO A 37 -5.66 -7.89 6.23
C PRO A 37 -5.73 -8.27 7.70
N TYR A 38 -6.58 -9.24 8.07
CA TYR A 38 -6.84 -9.58 9.46
C TYR A 38 -5.99 -10.77 9.87
N ASN A 39 -5.90 -11.77 8.99
CA ASN A 39 -5.22 -13.03 9.28
C ASN A 39 -4.02 -13.31 8.37
N GLY A 40 -3.75 -12.51 7.34
CA GLY A 40 -2.79 -12.83 6.29
C GLY A 40 -3.36 -13.84 5.27
N ASP A 41 -2.86 -13.80 4.04
CA ASP A 41 -3.35 -14.62 2.93
C ASP A 41 -2.26 -15.46 2.25
N THR A 42 -0.99 -15.17 2.52
CA THR A 42 0.14 -15.81 1.85
C THR A 42 1.17 -16.27 2.87
N ASP A 43 1.75 -17.45 2.67
CA ASP A 43 2.81 -17.98 3.54
C ASP A 43 4.05 -17.12 3.49
N CYS A 44 4.57 -16.75 4.67
CA CYS A 44 5.76 -15.92 4.79
C CYS A 44 7.02 -16.50 4.13
N ASN A 45 7.04 -17.81 3.82
CA ASN A 45 8.13 -18.45 3.06
C ASN A 45 7.95 -18.35 1.54
N THR A 46 6.85 -17.79 1.05
CA THR A 46 6.65 -17.53 -0.38
C THR A 46 7.55 -16.38 -0.81
N GLU A 47 8.27 -16.56 -1.92
CA GLU A 47 9.08 -15.50 -2.51
C GLU A 47 8.19 -14.54 -3.30
N LEU A 48 7.99 -13.34 -2.76
CA LEU A 48 7.26 -12.25 -3.42
C LEU A 48 8.01 -10.92 -3.26
N PRO A 49 7.86 -9.98 -4.20
CA PRO A 49 8.38 -8.63 -4.04
C PRO A 49 7.79 -7.94 -2.81
N VAL A 50 8.54 -7.01 -2.20
CA VAL A 50 8.00 -6.04 -1.24
C VAL A 50 7.61 -4.79 -1.99
N ILE A 51 6.42 -4.24 -1.70
CA ILE A 51 6.10 -2.89 -2.15
C ILE A 51 6.80 -1.88 -1.25
N CYS A 52 7.66 -1.08 -1.86
CA CYS A 52 8.33 0.03 -1.20
C CYS A 52 7.70 1.34 -1.67
N THR A 53 7.61 2.32 -0.78
CA THR A 53 7.09 3.66 -1.07
C THR A 53 8.09 4.72 -0.64
N LYS A 54 8.08 5.84 -1.37
CA LYS A 54 8.75 7.08 -0.99
C LYS A 54 7.73 8.21 -1.05
N ILE A 55 7.45 8.78 0.12
CA ILE A 55 6.55 9.94 0.26
C ILE A 55 7.37 11.20 -0.01
N ASP A 56 7.04 11.92 -1.08
CA ASP A 56 7.74 13.13 -1.51
C ASP A 56 6.81 14.35 -1.60
N GLN A 57 5.59 14.22 -1.08
CA GLN A 57 4.55 15.26 -1.11
C GLN A 57 4.06 15.60 -2.52
N SER A 58 4.24 14.69 -3.49
CA SER A 58 3.69 14.84 -4.83
C SER A 58 2.21 15.22 -4.80
N SER A 59 1.84 16.21 -5.60
CA SER A 59 0.44 16.59 -5.78
C SER A 59 -0.36 15.47 -6.40
N ARG A 60 -1.61 15.33 -5.96
CA ARG A 60 -2.53 14.33 -6.51
C ARG A 60 -2.87 14.63 -7.98
N PRO A 61 -2.71 13.68 -8.93
CA PRO A 61 -3.22 13.83 -10.28
C PRO A 61 -4.77 13.85 -10.31
N PRO A 62 -5.42 14.46 -11.33
CA PRO A 62 -6.87 14.58 -11.40
C PRO A 62 -7.56 13.29 -11.87
N TYR A 63 -7.19 12.14 -11.28
CA TYR A 63 -7.88 10.88 -11.51
C TYR A 63 -9.25 10.89 -10.83
N VAL A 64 -10.25 10.33 -11.50
CA VAL A 64 -11.60 10.17 -10.93
C VAL A 64 -11.74 8.73 -10.45
N GLY A 65 -12.16 8.58 -9.19
CA GLY A 65 -12.32 7.29 -8.56
C GLY A 65 -13.70 6.69 -8.85
N ILE A 66 -13.72 5.54 -9.53
CA ILE A 66 -14.93 4.73 -9.77
C ILE A 66 -15.30 3.81 -8.60
N GLY A 67 -14.56 3.85 -7.49
CA GLY A 67 -14.76 2.93 -6.37
C GLY A 67 -16.07 3.12 -5.62
N ILE A 68 -16.64 2.01 -5.16
CA ILE A 68 -17.83 1.96 -4.33
C ILE A 68 -17.40 2.15 -2.87
N GLY A 69 -18.12 3.00 -2.13
CA GLY A 69 -17.95 3.13 -0.68
C GLY A 69 -18.44 1.87 0.03
N HIS A 70 -17.97 1.65 1.26
CA HIS A 70 -18.37 0.49 2.06
C HIS A 70 -18.69 0.94 3.49
N ALA A 71 -17.91 0.52 4.49
CA ALA A 71 -18.01 1.09 5.84
C ALA A 71 -17.54 2.56 5.87
N MET A 72 -16.66 2.94 4.93
CA MET A 72 -16.14 4.29 4.76
C MET A 72 -16.49 4.87 3.38
N PRO A 73 -16.38 6.20 3.17
CA PRO A 73 -16.59 6.81 1.86
C PRO A 73 -15.62 6.27 0.78
N PRO A 74 -15.97 6.39 -0.52
CA PRO A 74 -15.09 5.99 -1.62
C PRO A 74 -13.67 6.59 -1.55
N ASP A 75 -13.55 7.83 -1.06
CA ASP A 75 -12.30 8.57 -0.91
C ASP A 75 -11.30 7.85 0.01
N TYR A 76 -11.82 7.32 1.13
CA TYR A 76 -11.04 6.60 2.14
C TYR A 76 -10.35 5.38 1.53
N TYR A 77 -11.06 4.69 0.63
CA TYR A 77 -10.56 3.52 -0.07
C TYR A 77 -9.83 3.87 -1.37
N GLN A 78 -9.60 5.13 -1.75
CA GLN A 78 -8.95 5.46 -3.03
C GLN A 78 -7.94 6.58 -2.83
N GLY A 79 -7.27 6.54 -1.69
CA GLY A 79 -6.34 7.55 -1.25
C GLY A 79 -5.19 7.78 -2.23
N TRP A 80 -4.55 8.94 -2.14
CA TRP A 80 -3.34 9.29 -2.84
C TRP A 80 -2.13 9.11 -1.92
N ASN A 81 -1.14 8.34 -2.33
CA ASN A 81 0.04 8.06 -1.52
C ASN A 81 0.92 9.30 -1.26
N GLN A 82 0.76 10.40 -2.02
CA GLN A 82 1.67 11.56 -1.98
C GLN A 82 3.12 11.21 -2.32
N GLY A 83 3.29 10.30 -3.28
CA GLY A 83 4.61 9.84 -3.69
C GLY A 83 4.58 8.66 -4.64
N HIS A 84 5.68 7.91 -4.60
CA HIS A 84 5.98 6.84 -5.55
C HIS A 84 5.98 5.48 -4.85
N ILE A 85 5.67 4.43 -5.61
CA ILE A 85 5.86 3.04 -5.20
C ILE A 85 6.81 2.33 -6.17
N THR A 86 7.42 1.26 -5.68
CA THR A 86 8.20 0.34 -6.50
C THR A 86 8.21 -1.02 -5.82
N THR A 87 8.70 -2.04 -6.52
CA THR A 87 8.79 -3.40 -5.99
C THR A 87 10.23 -3.88 -6.00
N THR A 88 10.67 -4.49 -4.91
CA THR A 88 11.98 -5.14 -4.80
C THR A 88 12.08 -6.38 -5.68
N MET A 89 13.26 -7.02 -5.73
CA MET A 89 13.32 -8.44 -6.07
C MET A 89 12.48 -9.28 -5.10
N PRO A 90 11.97 -10.47 -5.51
CA PRO A 90 11.25 -11.36 -4.61
C PRO A 90 12.08 -11.78 -3.40
N ILE A 91 11.44 -11.80 -2.23
CA ILE A 91 12.04 -12.26 -0.96
C ILE A 91 11.06 -13.15 -0.21
N ARG A 92 11.58 -14.01 0.67
CA ARG A 92 10.78 -14.63 1.72
C ARG A 92 10.60 -13.62 2.85
N ALA A 93 9.36 -13.27 3.15
CA ALA A 93 9.08 -12.34 4.23
C ALA A 93 9.49 -12.88 5.61
N SER A 94 9.61 -14.21 5.76
CA SER A 94 10.16 -14.86 6.95
C SER A 94 11.63 -14.56 7.21
N ASP A 95 12.39 -14.07 6.23
CA ASP A 95 13.81 -13.72 6.38
C ASP A 95 13.98 -12.37 7.14
N PHE A 96 12.87 -11.71 7.46
CA PHE A 96 12.80 -10.41 8.11
C PHE A 96 12.02 -10.48 9.42
N ASP A 97 12.72 -10.26 10.53
CA ASP A 97 12.10 -10.36 11.87
C ASP A 97 11.30 -9.12 12.29
N THR A 98 11.63 -7.95 11.72
CA THR A 98 11.07 -6.65 12.10
C THR A 98 10.79 -5.76 10.90
N LEU A 99 9.83 -4.85 11.03
CA LEU A 99 9.50 -3.82 10.03
C LEU A 99 10.74 -3.01 9.66
N ALA A 100 11.52 -2.58 10.67
CA ALA A 100 12.75 -1.82 10.47
C ALA A 100 13.76 -2.53 9.53
N ARG A 101 13.80 -3.87 9.52
CA ARG A 101 14.68 -4.63 8.61
C ARG A 101 14.15 -4.63 7.18
N VAL A 102 12.83 -4.69 6.99
CA VAL A 102 12.22 -4.61 5.65
C VAL A 102 12.33 -3.17 5.11
N ASP A 103 12.15 -2.18 5.97
CA ASP A 103 12.38 -0.76 5.61
C ASP A 103 13.83 -0.51 5.22
N ALA A 104 14.79 -1.04 5.98
CA ALA A 104 16.20 -0.97 5.61
C ALA A 104 16.48 -1.66 4.26
N PHE A 105 15.74 -2.73 3.92
CA PHE A 105 15.84 -3.38 2.61
C PHE A 105 15.27 -2.52 1.48
N CYS A 106 14.14 -1.84 1.69
CA CYS A 106 13.62 -0.84 0.76
C CYS A 106 14.62 0.31 0.55
N ALA A 107 15.15 0.87 1.64
CA ALA A 107 16.13 1.95 1.59
C ALA A 107 17.43 1.51 0.89
N LYS A 108 17.91 0.29 1.14
CA LYS A 108 19.08 -0.27 0.45
C LYS A 108 18.83 -0.48 -1.05
N SER A 109 17.61 -0.86 -1.43
CA SER A 109 17.25 -1.18 -2.81
C SER A 109 17.07 0.08 -3.67
N PHE A 110 16.53 1.16 -3.09
CA PHE A 110 16.06 2.32 -3.85
C PHE A 110 16.58 3.68 -3.36
N GLY A 111 17.34 3.69 -2.27
CA GLY A 111 17.95 4.89 -1.68
C GLY A 111 17.20 5.43 -0.46
N GLU A 112 17.70 6.53 0.09
CA GLU A 112 17.14 7.17 1.27
C GLU A 112 15.68 7.62 1.05
N GLY A 113 14.87 7.45 2.10
CA GLY A 113 13.45 7.80 2.14
C GLY A 113 12.49 6.72 1.63
N TRP A 114 13.01 5.61 1.08
CA TRP A 114 12.19 4.45 0.74
C TRP A 114 11.97 3.55 1.95
N ARG A 115 10.72 3.17 2.19
CA ARG A 115 10.32 2.20 3.22
C ARG A 115 9.27 1.23 2.69
N THR A 116 8.94 0.19 3.44
CA THR A 116 7.82 -0.71 3.11
C THR A 116 6.53 0.08 3.06
N ALA A 117 5.70 -0.11 2.03
CA ALA A 117 4.40 0.57 1.95
C ALA A 117 3.44 0.04 3.02
N GLU A 118 2.69 0.96 3.60
CA GLU A 118 1.74 0.72 4.68
C GLU A 118 0.31 0.95 4.17
N VAL A 119 -0.64 0.13 4.62
CA VAL A 119 -2.03 0.12 4.14
C VAL A 119 -2.71 1.49 4.25
N HIS A 120 -2.38 2.29 5.27
CA HIS A 120 -2.90 3.62 5.53
C HIS A 120 -2.06 4.78 4.95
N ASP A 121 -1.13 4.48 4.04
CA ASP A 121 -0.37 5.50 3.34
C ASP A 121 -1.22 6.34 2.38
N GLY A 122 -2.32 5.77 1.89
CA GLY A 122 -3.27 6.51 1.06
C GLY A 122 -3.86 7.69 1.82
N LYS A 123 -3.79 8.89 1.26
CA LYS A 123 -4.37 10.11 1.83
C LYS A 123 -5.65 10.49 1.13
N PHE A 124 -6.64 10.96 1.89
CA PHE A 124 -7.92 11.37 1.33
C PHE A 124 -8.48 12.67 1.89
N ILE A 125 -9.30 13.31 1.07
CA ILE A 125 -10.19 14.43 1.40
C ILE A 125 -11.59 14.03 0.95
N TYR A 126 -12.63 14.35 1.72
CA TYR A 126 -14.01 14.05 1.31
C TYR A 126 -14.33 14.72 -0.04
N GLY A 127 -14.83 13.94 -1.00
CA GLY A 127 -15.16 14.41 -2.36
C GLY A 127 -13.99 14.40 -3.34
N MET A 128 -12.81 13.91 -2.94
CA MET A 128 -11.67 13.74 -3.83
C MET A 128 -11.83 12.57 -4.80
N ASN A 129 -12.89 11.76 -4.71
CA ASN A 129 -13.25 10.75 -5.69
C ASN A 129 -13.65 11.36 -7.05
N THR A 130 -13.72 12.69 -7.13
CA THR A 130 -13.83 13.49 -8.36
C THR A 130 -12.48 14.11 -8.76
N ALA A 131 -12.47 15.00 -9.76
CA ALA A 131 -11.27 15.77 -10.10
C ALA A 131 -10.94 16.89 -9.09
N ALA A 132 -11.78 17.13 -8.08
CA ALA A 132 -11.50 18.09 -7.01
C ALA A 132 -10.27 17.68 -6.19
N TYR A 133 -9.55 18.65 -5.62
CA TYR A 133 -8.34 18.41 -4.80
C TYR A 133 -7.22 17.69 -5.59
N ALA A 134 -6.99 18.15 -6.82
CA ALA A 134 -5.89 17.73 -7.68
C ALA A 134 -4.91 18.90 -7.94
N GLY A 135 -3.67 18.58 -8.31
CA GLY A 135 -2.62 19.59 -8.55
C GLY A 135 -2.42 20.49 -7.33
N ASP A 136 -2.34 21.80 -7.54
CA ASP A 136 -2.09 22.78 -6.47
C ASP A 136 -3.21 22.82 -5.41
N SER A 137 -4.43 22.40 -5.75
CA SER A 137 -5.53 22.33 -4.78
C SER A 137 -5.37 21.19 -3.77
N TRP A 138 -4.51 20.21 -4.05
CA TRP A 138 -4.13 19.17 -3.09
C TRP A 138 -3.26 19.74 -1.98
N THR A 139 -2.23 20.50 -2.36
CA THR A 139 -1.26 21.07 -1.41
C THR A 139 -1.85 22.20 -0.58
N SER A 140 -2.84 22.93 -1.10
CA SER A 140 -3.55 23.96 -0.34
C SER A 140 -4.58 23.43 0.66
N ALA A 141 -4.95 22.15 0.58
CA ALA A 141 -5.97 21.51 1.42
C ALA A 141 -5.37 20.63 2.55
N THR A 142 -4.13 20.88 2.96
CA THR A 142 -3.40 20.07 3.95
C THR A 142 -4.15 19.84 5.26
N SER A 143 -4.91 20.83 5.74
CA SER A 143 -5.72 20.71 6.96
C SER A 143 -6.90 19.72 6.84
N GLN A 144 -7.26 19.33 5.62
CA GLN A 144 -8.36 18.40 5.33
C GLN A 144 -7.87 16.98 5.06
N ILE A 145 -6.56 16.79 4.87
CA ILE A 145 -5.96 15.51 4.51
C ILE A 145 -6.07 14.52 5.68
N ARG A 146 -6.58 13.33 5.38
CA ARG A 146 -6.74 12.21 6.31
C ARG A 146 -6.02 10.98 5.79
N SER A 147 -5.64 10.05 6.67
CA SER A 147 -5.16 8.72 6.25
C SER A 147 -6.35 7.80 5.97
N GLY A 148 -6.38 7.25 4.76
CA GLY A 148 -7.32 6.26 4.28
C GLY A 148 -6.81 4.84 4.53
N GLY A 149 -7.31 3.87 3.79
CA GLY A 149 -6.81 2.50 3.91
C GLY A 149 -7.19 1.62 2.74
N TRP A 150 -6.75 0.37 2.80
CA TRP A 150 -7.15 -0.78 1.97
C TRP A 150 -6.68 -0.80 0.53
N ARG A 151 -6.49 0.37 -0.08
CA ARG A 151 -5.85 0.56 -1.38
C ARG A 151 -5.53 2.04 -1.58
N PHE A 152 -4.55 2.34 -2.43
CA PHE A 152 -4.23 3.70 -2.79
C PHE A 152 -3.68 3.78 -4.23
N TYR A 153 -3.71 4.99 -4.79
CA TYR A 153 -3.01 5.30 -6.03
C TYR A 153 -1.58 5.77 -5.75
N SER A 154 -0.63 5.30 -6.54
CA SER A 154 0.77 5.75 -6.59
C SER A 154 1.40 5.29 -7.90
N TYR A 155 2.51 5.85 -8.33
CA TYR A 155 3.22 5.39 -9.53
C TYR A 155 3.85 3.99 -9.32
N GLY A 156 3.41 2.86 -9.95
CA GLY A 156 4.13 1.53 -9.94
C GLY A 156 3.36 0.15 -10.04
N ASN A 157 4.09 -1.00 -10.01
CA ASN A 157 3.73 -2.31 -10.62
C ASN A 157 3.13 -3.45 -9.69
N THR A 158 2.96 -4.71 -10.18
CA THR A 158 2.17 -5.92 -9.70
C THR A 158 2.53 -6.66 -8.38
N ARG A 159 1.64 -7.59 -7.88
CA ARG A 159 1.57 -8.32 -6.56
C ARG A 159 2.82 -8.37 -5.64
N PHE A 160 2.61 -8.04 -4.37
CA PHE A 160 3.67 -7.75 -3.39
C PHE A 160 3.24 -7.96 -1.92
N TRP A 161 4.22 -8.15 -1.03
CA TRP A 161 4.07 -8.03 0.42
C TRP A 161 3.81 -6.58 0.82
N ALA A 162 2.77 -6.33 1.63
CA ALA A 162 2.43 -5.01 2.17
C ALA A 162 2.40 -5.02 3.72
N HIS A 163 2.63 -3.86 4.34
CA HIS A 163 2.55 -3.71 5.79
C HIS A 163 1.22 -3.11 6.22
N ILE A 164 0.67 -3.55 7.35
CA ILE A 164 -0.44 -2.90 8.07
C ILE A 164 -0.10 -2.89 9.55
N ASN A 165 -0.12 -1.72 10.16
CA ASN A 165 0.40 -1.54 11.52
C ASN A 165 -0.63 -1.83 12.62
N ASP A 166 -1.92 -1.78 12.29
CA ASP A 166 -3.03 -1.98 13.23
C ASP A 166 -3.68 -3.37 13.14
N GLN A 167 -3.14 -4.26 12.30
CA GLN A 167 -3.56 -5.66 12.18
C GLN A 167 -2.39 -6.64 12.35
N PRO A 168 -2.64 -7.87 12.87
CA PRO A 168 -1.59 -8.86 13.08
C PRO A 168 -1.16 -9.59 11.79
N SER A 169 -1.58 -9.14 10.62
CA SER A 169 -1.47 -9.85 9.34
C SER A 169 -0.13 -9.65 8.62
N THR A 170 0.94 -9.32 9.32
CA THR A 170 2.25 -9.10 8.69
C THR A 170 3.26 -10.17 9.08
N CYS A 171 4.18 -10.48 8.15
CA CYS A 171 5.19 -11.51 8.36
C CYS A 171 6.32 -11.09 9.30
N TRP A 172 6.46 -9.79 9.57
CA TRP A 172 7.43 -9.19 10.47
C TRP A 172 6.74 -8.59 11.70
N ARG A 173 7.51 -8.28 12.75
CA ARG A 173 7.00 -7.56 13.93
C ARG A 173 7.16 -6.04 13.75
N THR A 174 6.21 -5.27 14.25
CA THR A 174 6.32 -3.81 14.37
C THR A 174 7.30 -3.40 15.46
#